data_AF-A0A662FAW5-F1
#
_entry.id   AF-A0A662FAW5-F1
#
_cell.length_a   1.000
_cell.length_b   1.000
_cell.length_c   1.000
_cell.angle_alpha   90.00
_cell.angle_beta   90.00
_cell.angle_gamma   90.00
#
_symmetry.space_group_name_H-M   'P 1'
#
loop_
_entity.id
_entity.type
_entity.pdbx_description
1 polymer ?
#
loop_
_entity_poly.entity_id
_entity_poly.type
_entity_poly.pdbx_seq_one_letter_code
_entity_poly.pdbx_strand_id
1 'polypeptide(L)'
;MIYLNIFWALLGLFVVIYYASKLFKISKVASFIDEKGELFFILMGSLLIIAIVTNDPITIAGFRFPVELEWLVSLMAVGFGSWRYYLNPLKKKVYEMDREIGEVRTHVLGMKEDVNLIKKKILNSK
;
A
#
# COMPACT_ATOMS: atom_id res chain seq x y z
N MET A 1 -28.18 -1.89 3.41
CA MET A 1 -27.88 -2.92 2.37
C MET A 1 -27.26 -2.28 1.11
N ILE A 2 -26.42 -1.25 1.25
CA ILE A 2 -25.90 -0.50 0.10
C ILE A 2 -24.37 -0.58 0.07
N TYR A 3 -23.72 -0.49 1.21
CA TYR A 3 -22.27 -0.34 1.27
C TYR A 3 -21.51 -1.59 0.80
N LEU A 4 -21.96 -2.79 1.21
CA LEU A 4 -21.33 -4.02 0.79
C LEU A 4 -21.56 -4.31 -0.71
N ASN A 5 -22.72 -3.94 -1.24
CA ASN A 5 -22.99 -4.02 -2.68
C ASN A 5 -22.11 -3.06 -3.48
N ILE A 6 -21.95 -1.81 -3.02
CA ILE A 6 -21.03 -0.85 -3.62
C ILE A 6 -19.59 -1.36 -3.56
N PHE A 7 -19.17 -1.92 -2.42
CA PHE A 7 -17.86 -2.54 -2.26
C PHE A 7 -17.62 -3.59 -3.35
N TRP A 8 -18.51 -4.57 -3.49
CA TRP A 8 -18.33 -5.63 -4.48
C TRP A 8 -18.39 -5.12 -5.93
N ALA A 9 -19.26 -4.16 -6.22
CA ALA A 9 -19.32 -3.53 -7.54
C ALA A 9 -18.01 -2.81 -7.89
N LEU A 10 -17.45 -2.04 -6.95
CA LEU A 10 -16.17 -1.36 -7.12
C LEU A 10 -15.01 -2.35 -7.25
N LEU A 11 -14.99 -3.40 -6.44
CA LEU A 11 -13.98 -4.45 -6.53
C LEU A 11 -14.01 -5.13 -7.90
N GLY A 12 -15.21 -5.51 -8.37
CA GLY A 12 -15.42 -6.11 -9.68
C GLY A 12 -14.96 -5.18 -10.80
N LEU A 13 -15.35 -3.91 -10.76
CA LEU A 13 -14.92 -2.90 -11.73
C LEU A 13 -13.40 -2.77 -11.75
N PHE A 14 -12.76 -2.70 -10.58
CA PHE A 14 -11.31 -2.61 -10.46
C PHE A 14 -10.60 -3.82 -11.09
N VAL A 15 -11.08 -5.03 -10.80
CA VAL A 15 -10.54 -6.28 -11.38
C VAL A 15 -10.70 -6.28 -12.90
N VAL A 16 -11.88 -5.89 -13.40
CA VAL A 16 -12.14 -5.80 -14.84
C VAL A 16 -11.21 -4.79 -15.51
N ILE A 17 -11.06 -3.58 -14.95
CA ILE A 17 -10.15 -2.56 -15.50
C ILE A 17 -8.71 -3.05 -15.46
N TYR A 18 -8.28 -3.68 -14.36
CA TYR A 18 -6.92 -4.21 -14.23
C TYR A 18 -6.63 -5.26 -15.31
N TYR A 19 -7.49 -6.27 -15.45
CA TYR A 19 -7.31 -7.31 -16.46
C TYR A 19 -7.47 -6.78 -17.89
N ALA A 20 -8.43 -5.89 -18.14
CA ALA A 20 -8.59 -5.24 -19.43
C ALA A 20 -7.33 -4.44 -19.80
N SER A 21 -6.77 -3.66 -18.88
CA SER A 21 -5.54 -2.90 -19.13
C SER A 21 -4.36 -3.80 -19.50
N LYS A 22 -4.27 -4.98 -18.88
CA LYS A 22 -3.24 -5.98 -19.16
C LYS A 22 -3.47 -6.68 -20.52
N LEU A 23 -4.72 -7.01 -20.83
CA LEU A 23 -5.12 -7.69 -22.06
C LEU A 23 -4.94 -6.78 -23.29
N PHE A 24 -5.35 -5.52 -23.19
CA PHE A 24 -5.18 -4.51 -24.24
C PHE A 24 -3.80 -3.83 -24.22
N LYS A 25 -2.88 -4.27 -23.34
CA LYS A 25 -1.51 -3.72 -23.19
C LYS A 25 -1.47 -2.20 -22.99
N ILE A 26 -2.45 -1.64 -22.28
CA ILE A 26 -2.52 -0.21 -21.97
C ILE A 26 -1.60 0.06 -20.78
N SER A 27 -0.30 0.22 -21.07
CA SER A 27 0.76 0.35 -20.07
C SER A 27 0.51 1.46 -19.05
N LYS A 28 -0.02 2.62 -19.50
CA LYS A 28 -0.32 3.77 -18.64
C LYS A 28 -1.37 3.47 -17.55
N VAL A 29 -2.40 2.69 -17.89
CA VAL A 29 -3.48 2.36 -16.95
C VAL A 29 -3.01 1.32 -15.96
N ALA A 30 -2.30 0.29 -16.43
CA ALA A 30 -1.71 -0.72 -15.56
C ALA A 30 -0.72 -0.10 -14.56
N SER A 31 0.17 0.79 -15.04
CA SER A 31 1.12 1.49 -14.17
C SER A 31 0.43 2.41 -13.15
N PHE A 32 -0.63 3.10 -13.57
CA PHE A 32 -1.41 3.95 -12.66
C PHE A 32 -2.07 3.14 -11.54
N ILE A 33 -2.61 1.96 -11.87
CA ILE A 33 -3.20 1.05 -10.88
C ILE A 33 -2.12 0.50 -9.94
N ASP A 34 -0.96 0.11 -10.46
CA ASP A 34 0.15 -0.36 -9.63
C ASP A 34 0.68 0.73 -8.68
N GLU A 35 0.69 2.00 -9.10
CA GLU A 35 1.18 3.12 -8.28
C GLU A 35 0.14 3.65 -7.28
N LYS A 36 -1.14 3.76 -7.69
CA LYS A 36 -2.21 4.39 -6.90
C LYS A 36 -3.20 3.40 -6.29
N GLY A 37 -2.98 2.10 -6.49
CA GLY A 37 -3.86 1.05 -5.97
C GLY A 37 -4.04 1.10 -4.45
N GLU A 38 -3.06 1.63 -3.70
CA GLU A 38 -3.17 1.82 -2.26
C GLU A 38 -4.38 2.67 -1.85
N LEU A 39 -4.65 3.79 -2.55
CA LEU A 39 -5.76 4.69 -2.24
C LEU A 39 -7.10 4.01 -2.48
N PHE A 40 -7.19 3.21 -3.53
CA PHE A 40 -8.37 2.40 -3.83
C PHE A 40 -8.63 1.39 -2.70
N PHE A 41 -7.62 0.66 -2.24
CA PHE A 41 -7.79 -0.32 -1.17
C PHE A 41 -8.04 0.31 0.21
N ILE A 42 -7.56 1.52 0.48
CA ILE A 42 -7.93 2.30 1.67
C ILE A 42 -9.42 2.66 1.64
N LEU A 43 -9.92 3.17 0.52
CA LEU A 43 -11.35 3.48 0.33
C LEU A 43 -12.22 2.23 0.45
N MET A 44 -11.77 1.12 -0.11
CA MET A 44 -12.47 -0.16 -0.01
C MET A 44 -12.51 -0.68 1.43
N GLY A 45 -11.42 -0.51 2.17
CA GLY A 45 -11.37 -0.84 3.60
C GLY A 45 -12.36 -0.01 4.42
N SER A 46 -12.48 1.30 4.16
CA SER A 46 -13.43 2.14 4.89
C SER A 46 -14.88 1.77 4.59
N LEU A 47 -15.22 1.47 3.32
CA LEU A 47 -16.54 0.96 2.93
C LEU A 47 -16.87 -0.37 3.61
N LEU A 48 -15.89 -1.27 3.69
CA LEU A 48 -16.07 -2.57 4.35
C LEU A 48 -16.30 -2.41 5.86
N ILE A 49 -15.55 -1.52 6.54
CA ILE A 49 -15.76 -1.23 7.96
C ILE A 49 -17.18 -0.70 8.19
N ILE A 50 -17.64 0.25 7.37
CA ILE A 50 -19.00 0.80 7.48
C ILE A 50 -20.03 -0.32 7.30
N ALA A 51 -19.84 -1.18 6.29
CA ALA A 51 -20.74 -2.29 6.03
C ALA A 51 -20.82 -3.28 7.23
N ILE A 52 -19.67 -3.62 7.84
CA ILE A 52 -19.60 -4.48 9.02
C ILE A 52 -20.36 -3.82 10.19
N VAL A 53 -20.10 -2.53 10.44
CA VAL A 53 -20.72 -1.78 11.54
C VAL A 53 -22.24 -1.67 11.34
N THR A 54 -22.71 -1.53 10.11
CA THR A 54 -24.15 -1.43 9.84
C THR A 54 -24.83 -2.80 9.66
N ASN A 55 -24.10 -3.92 9.81
CA ASN A 55 -24.59 -5.27 9.52
C ASN A 55 -25.33 -5.34 8.18
N ASP A 56 -24.71 -4.82 7.12
CA ASP A 56 -25.32 -4.73 5.79
C ASP A 56 -25.11 -6.04 5.00
N PRO A 57 -26.12 -6.93 4.85
CA PRO A 57 -25.98 -8.14 4.04
C PRO A 57 -26.02 -7.84 2.54
N ILE A 58 -25.39 -8.71 1.75
CA ILE A 58 -25.54 -8.72 0.29
C ILE A 58 -26.82 -9.46 -0.08
N THR A 59 -27.49 -8.98 -1.12
CA THR A 59 -28.56 -9.75 -1.77
C THR A 59 -28.37 -9.61 -3.26
N ILE A 60 -27.82 -10.64 -3.91
CA ILE A 60 -27.62 -10.65 -5.37
C ILE A 60 -28.73 -11.48 -5.99
N ALA A 61 -29.60 -10.83 -6.76
CA ALA A 61 -30.66 -11.48 -7.54
C ALA A 61 -31.56 -12.45 -6.72
N GLY A 62 -31.83 -12.14 -5.46
CA GLY A 62 -32.67 -12.95 -4.56
C GLY A 62 -31.96 -14.11 -3.85
N PHE A 63 -30.71 -14.41 -4.19
CA PHE A 63 -29.87 -15.35 -3.45
C PHE A 63 -29.18 -14.64 -2.29
N ARG A 64 -29.31 -15.21 -1.08
CA ARG A 64 -28.56 -14.78 0.12
C ARG A 64 -27.36 -15.71 0.28
N PHE A 65 -26.16 -15.16 0.22
CA PHE A 65 -24.99 -15.90 0.67
C PHE A 65 -24.96 -15.92 2.21
N PRO A 66 -24.32 -16.92 2.83
CA PRO A 66 -24.08 -16.90 4.26
C PRO A 66 -23.30 -15.66 4.63
N VAL A 67 -23.83 -14.86 5.55
CA VAL A 67 -23.29 -13.54 5.92
C VAL A 67 -21.84 -13.66 6.40
N GLU A 68 -21.50 -14.74 7.09
CA GLU A 68 -20.15 -15.02 7.57
C GLU A 68 -19.14 -15.17 6.42
N LEU A 69 -19.55 -15.79 5.31
CA LEU A 69 -18.70 -15.94 4.13
C LEU A 69 -18.54 -14.61 3.39
N GLU A 70 -19.59 -13.80 3.32
CA GLU A 70 -19.54 -12.48 2.68
C GLU A 70 -18.48 -11.58 3.35
N TRP A 71 -18.49 -11.52 4.68
CA TRP A 71 -17.49 -10.77 5.44
C TRP A 71 -16.10 -11.34 5.29
N LEU A 72 -15.97 -12.66 5.39
CA LEU A 72 -14.69 -13.33 5.31
C LEU A 72 -14.01 -13.07 3.96
N VAL A 73 -14.72 -13.26 2.85
CA VAL A 73 -14.17 -13.04 1.51
C VAL A 73 -13.86 -11.56 1.29
N SER A 74 -14.72 -10.65 1.77
CA SER A 74 -14.47 -9.20 1.64
C SER A 74 -13.22 -8.77 2.41
N LEU A 75 -13.03 -9.29 3.63
CA LEU A 75 -11.84 -9.05 4.45
C LEU A 75 -10.59 -9.64 3.79
N MET A 76 -10.67 -10.83 3.21
CA MET A 76 -9.55 -11.41 2.45
C MET A 76 -9.19 -10.55 1.24
N ALA A 77 -10.17 -10.05 0.48
CA ALA A 77 -9.95 -9.21 -0.69
C ALA A 77 -9.25 -7.89 -0.32
N VAL A 78 -9.72 -7.21 0.74
CA VAL A 78 -9.07 -5.98 1.24
C VAL A 78 -7.70 -6.30 1.83
N GLY A 79 -7.56 -7.36 2.61
CA GLY A 79 -6.30 -7.77 3.21
C GLY A 79 -5.22 -8.05 2.16
N PHE A 80 -5.56 -8.83 1.14
CA PHE A 80 -4.66 -9.12 0.03
C PHE A 80 -4.30 -7.86 -0.78
N GLY A 81 -5.30 -7.01 -1.08
CA GLY A 81 -5.08 -5.75 -1.78
C GLY A 81 -4.16 -4.80 -1.01
N SER A 82 -4.44 -4.57 0.27
CA SER A 82 -3.61 -3.76 1.17
C SER A 82 -2.19 -4.32 1.30
N TRP A 83 -2.03 -5.64 1.38
CA TRP A 83 -0.70 -6.25 1.35
C TRP A 83 0.07 -5.93 0.06
N ARG A 84 -0.57 -6.16 -1.10
CA ARG A 84 0.04 -6.02 -2.42
C ARG A 84 0.36 -4.58 -2.80
N TYR A 85 -0.53 -3.65 -2.47
CA TYR A 85 -0.46 -2.26 -2.93
C TYR A 85 0.06 -1.28 -1.87
N TYR A 86 -0.03 -1.61 -0.58
CA TYR A 86 0.44 -0.71 0.49
C TYR A 86 1.64 -1.28 1.25
N LEU A 87 1.50 -2.45 1.87
CA LEU A 87 2.56 -3.00 2.75
C LEU A 87 3.83 -3.37 1.99
N ASN A 88 3.70 -3.99 0.81
CA ASN A 88 4.86 -4.43 0.03
C ASN A 88 5.68 -3.24 -0.54
N PRO A 89 5.07 -2.20 -1.14
CA PRO A 89 5.81 -0.99 -1.52
C PRO A 89 6.40 -0.25 -0.32
N LEU A 90 5.68 -0.17 0.80
CA LEU A 90 6.18 0.48 2.01
C LEU A 90 7.43 -0.22 2.54
N LYS A 91 7.43 -1.56 2.60
CA LYS A 91 8.60 -2.36 2.99
C LYS A 91 9.82 -2.04 2.12
N LYS A 92 9.65 -1.89 0.81
CA LYS A 92 10.75 -1.52 -0.11
C LYS A 92 11.30 -0.13 0.20
N LYS A 93 10.42 0.86 0.36
CA LYS A 93 10.81 2.25 0.70
C LYS A 93 11.56 2.32 2.03
N VAL A 94 11.13 1.55 3.02
CA VAL A 94 11.80 1.48 4.33
C VAL A 94 13.22 0.91 4.19
N TYR A 95 13.41 -0.16 3.41
CA TYR A 95 14.76 -0.70 3.18
C TYR A 95 15.67 0.26 2.43
N GLU A 96 15.14 0.98 1.43
CA GLU A 96 15.91 2.00 0.71
C GLU A 96 16.33 3.13 1.64
N MET A 97 15.41 3.61 2.49
CA MET A 97 15.68 4.62 3.50
C MET A 97 16.71 4.16 4.54
N ASP A 98 16.62 2.93 5.04
CA ASP A 98 17.59 2.37 5.99
C ASP A 98 19.00 2.32 5.38
N ARG A 99 19.09 2.00 4.09
CA ARG A 99 20.36 1.99 3.36
C ARG A 99 20.96 3.39 3.24
N GLU A 100 20.15 4.37 2.83
CA GLU A 100 20.57 5.78 2.73
C GLU A 100 21.00 6.35 4.08
N ILE A 101 20.28 6.05 5.16
CA ILE A 101 20.66 6.45 6.53
C ILE A 101 22.00 5.82 6.92
N GLY A 102 22.24 4.57 6.55
CA GLY A 102 23.53 3.90 6.73
C GLY A 102 24.67 4.64 6.03
N GLU A 103 24.50 5.00 4.77
CA GLU A 103 25.48 5.76 3.99
C GLU A 103 25.74 7.13 4.62
N VAL A 104 24.69 7.88 4.97
CA VAL A 104 24.81 9.17 5.65
C VAL A 104 25.58 9.04 6.96
N ARG A 105 25.31 8.00 7.76
CA ARG A 105 26.04 7.75 9.01
C ARG A 105 27.53 7.55 8.76
N THR A 106 27.91 6.80 7.73
CA THR A 106 29.33 6.59 7.38
C THR A 106 30.01 7.89 6.96
N HIS A 107 29.35 8.73 6.15
CA HIS A 107 29.88 10.03 5.76
C HIS A 107 30.06 10.98 6.94
N VAL A 108 29.10 11.01 7.88
CA VAL A 108 29.19 11.83 9.10
C VAL A 108 30.34 11.38 10.01
N LEU A 109 30.58 10.07 10.12
CA LEU A 109 31.71 9.54 10.88
C LEU A 109 33.05 9.93 10.26
N GLY A 110 33.21 9.76 8.94
CA GLY A 110 34.41 10.19 8.23
C GLY A 110 34.66 11.70 8.38
N MET A 111 33.62 12.52 8.24
CA MET A 111 33.73 13.97 8.43
C MET A 111 34.15 14.34 9.86
N LYS A 112 33.68 13.60 10.87
CA LYS A 112 34.11 13.79 12.26
C LYS A 112 35.60 13.47 12.46
N GLU A 113 36.09 12.43 11.80
CA GLU A 113 37.52 12.09 11.81
C GLU A 113 38.37 13.17 11.16
N ASP A 114 37.95 13.65 9.98
CA ASP A 114 38.63 14.74 9.26
C ASP A 114 38.69 16.03 10.09
N VAL A 115 37.58 16.42 10.73
CA VAL A 115 37.52 17.58 11.63
C VAL A 115 38.46 17.42 12.82
N ASN A 116 38.57 16.21 13.39
CA ASN A 116 39.50 15.93 14.47
C ASN A 116 40.96 16.01 14.02
N LEU A 117 41.28 15.55 12.81
CA LEU A 117 42.61 15.67 12.22
C LEU A 117 42.99 17.14 11.99
N ILE A 118 42.06 17.93 11.45
CA ILE A 118 42.25 19.39 11.27
C ILE A 118 42.50 20.06 12.62
N LYS A 119 41.68 19.75 13.63
CA LYS A 119 41.84 20.31 14.98
C LYS A 119 43.21 19.97 15.59
N LYS A 120 43.67 18.73 15.46
CA LYS A 120 45.01 18.31 15.91
C LYS A 120 46.14 19.03 15.16
N LYS A 121 46.03 19.18 13.84
CA LYS A 121 47.02 19.92 13.03
C LYS A 121 47.11 21.39 13.45
N ILE A 122 45.98 22.05 13.70
CA ILE A 122 45.94 23.45 14.16
C ILE A 122 46.58 23.58 15.55
N LEU A 123 46.29 22.66 16.46
CA LEU A 123 46.86 22.65 17.81
C LEU A 123 48.39 22.45 17.82
N ASN A 124 48.91 21.59 16.94
CA ASN A 124 50.35 21.32 16.83
C ASN A 124 51.12 22.36 15.98
N SER A 125 50.42 23.29 15.32
CA SER A 125 51.00 24.35 14.48
C SER A 125 51.19 25.67 15.25
N LYS A 126 50.86 25.70 16.54
CA LYS A 126 51.14 26.79 17.49
C LYS A 126 52.27 26.38 18.41
#